data_AF-A0A0G1YVW6-F1
#
_entry.id   AF-A0A0G1YVW6-F1
#
_cell.length_a   1.000
_cell.length_b   1.000
_cell.length_c   1.000
_cell.angle_alpha   90.00
_cell.angle_beta   90.00
_cell.angle_gamma   90.00
#
_symmetry.space_group_name_H-M   'P 1'
#
loop_
_entity.id
_entity.type
_entity.pdbx_description
1 polymer ?
#
loop_
_entity_poly.entity_id
_entity_poly.type
_entity_poly.pdbx_seq_one_letter_code
_entity_poly.pdbx_strand_id
1 'polypeptide(L)'
;ENGYGKRTLVKEYRIQTRGGSGVKTANVTQKTGEVVYAKVLCGQEEDLMVISRKGQVIRTPIDSIAKISRGTQGVRIMRMDEGDKVVSAACV
;
A
#
# COMPACT_ATOMS: atom_id res chain seq x y z
N GLU A 1 -3.99 -5.30 4.39
CA GLU A 1 -5.44 -5.60 4.26
C GLU A 1 -6.31 -4.75 5.19
N ASN A 2 -5.77 -4.19 6.28
CA ASN A 2 -6.55 -3.40 7.25
C ASN A 2 -6.57 -1.88 6.94
N GLY A 3 -6.54 -1.50 5.65
CA GLY A 3 -6.65 -0.10 5.23
C GLY A 3 -5.42 0.79 5.45
N TYR A 4 -4.22 0.20 5.65
CA TYR A 4 -2.96 0.94 5.74
C TYR A 4 -2.18 0.91 4.42
N GLY A 5 -1.51 2.02 4.10
CA GLY A 5 -0.72 2.18 2.88
C GLY A 5 0.28 3.31 2.98
N LYS A 6 1.16 3.40 1.98
CA LYS A 6 2.19 4.44 1.86
C LYS A 6 2.77 4.46 0.46
N ARG A 7 3.46 5.54 0.13
CA ARG A 7 4.39 5.63 -1.01
C ARG A 7 5.81 5.61 -0.49
N THR A 8 6.71 4.99 -1.25
CA THR A 8 8.15 5.01 -0.95
C THR A 8 8.91 5.38 -2.21
N LEU A 9 10.00 6.13 -2.07
CA LEU A 9 10.84 6.46 -3.22
C LEU A 9 11.50 5.19 -3.75
N VAL A 10 11.47 5.00 -5.08
CA VAL A 10 12.06 3.83 -5.75
C VAL A 10 13.54 3.67 -5.40
N LYS A 11 14.27 4.78 -5.23
CA LYS A 11 15.69 4.80 -4.84
C LYS A 11 16.01 4.10 -3.50
N GLU A 12 15.02 3.92 -2.61
CA GLU A 12 15.23 3.19 -1.36
C GLU A 12 15.33 1.68 -1.56
N TYR A 13 14.85 1.16 -2.70
CA TYR A 13 14.94 -0.24 -3.06
C TYR A 13 16.29 -0.47 -3.75
N ARG A 14 17.26 -0.99 -2.98
CA ARG A 14 18.57 -1.36 -3.53
C ARG A 14 18.42 -2.42 -4.61
N ILE A 15 19.27 -2.34 -5.63
CA ILE A 15 19.42 -3.39 -6.63
C ILE A 15 19.91 -4.67 -5.93
N GLN A 16 19.29 -5.79 -6.27
CA GLN A 16 19.68 -7.12 -5.78
C GLN A 16 19.82 -8.09 -6.95
N THR A 17 20.66 -9.10 -6.77
CA THR A 17 20.77 -10.22 -7.69
C THR A 17 19.53 -11.13 -7.61
N ARG A 18 19.26 -11.85 -8.70
CA ARG A 18 18.16 -12.82 -8.75
C ARG A 18 18.40 -13.97 -7.75
N GLY A 19 17.35 -14.41 -7.09
CA GLY A 19 17.37 -15.57 -6.17
C GLY A 19 17.62 -15.24 -4.69
N GLY A 20 17.78 -13.96 -4.33
CA GLY A 20 17.83 -13.54 -2.93
C GLY A 20 16.44 -13.48 -2.27
N SER A 21 16.41 -13.34 -0.94
CA SER A 21 15.17 -13.21 -0.14
C SER A 21 14.47 -11.84 -0.27
N GLY A 22 14.97 -10.95 -1.13
CA GLY A 22 14.40 -9.62 -1.33
C GLY A 22 14.84 -8.58 -0.29
N VAL A 23 14.07 -7.48 -0.22
CA VAL A 23 14.19 -6.43 0.80
C VAL A 23 12.83 -6.11 1.42
N LYS A 24 12.80 -5.85 2.72
CA LYS A 24 11.55 -5.54 3.44
C LYS A 24 10.89 -4.26 2.89
N THR A 25 9.65 -4.38 2.41
CA THR A 25 8.88 -3.27 1.78
C THR A 25 7.90 -2.58 2.75
N ALA A 26 7.46 -3.30 3.78
CA ALA A 26 6.55 -2.81 4.79
C ALA A 26 6.77 -3.55 6.12
N ASN A 27 6.44 -2.90 7.24
CA ASN A 27 6.32 -3.60 8.51
C ASN A 27 4.91 -4.18 8.67
N VAL A 28 4.75 -5.45 8.29
CA VAL A 28 3.50 -6.19 8.45
C VAL A 28 3.32 -6.57 9.91
N THR A 29 2.16 -6.21 10.46
CA THR A 29 1.76 -6.48 11.85
C THR A 29 0.28 -6.83 11.87
N GLN A 30 -0.23 -7.35 12.98
CA GLN A 30 -1.69 -7.57 13.13
C GLN A 30 -2.53 -6.31 12.87
N LYS A 31 -1.99 -5.12 13.16
CA LYS A 31 -2.64 -3.84 12.90
C LYS A 31 -2.79 -3.54 11.40
N THR A 32 -1.78 -3.82 10.59
CA THR A 32 -1.76 -3.50 9.15
C THR A 32 -2.33 -4.62 8.28
N GLY A 33 -2.15 -5.87 8.74
CA GLY A 33 -2.42 -7.08 7.99
C GLY A 33 -1.50 -7.25 6.78
N GLU A 34 -1.71 -8.32 6.02
CA GLU A 34 -0.93 -8.66 4.83
C GLU A 34 -1.00 -7.60 3.71
N VAL A 35 -0.01 -7.62 2.83
CA VAL A 35 0.04 -6.71 1.67
C VAL A 35 -0.92 -7.23 0.61
N VAL A 36 -1.87 -6.37 0.19
CA VAL A 36 -2.89 -6.72 -0.82
C VAL A 36 -2.50 -6.24 -2.21
N TYR A 37 -1.80 -5.11 -2.29
CA TYR A 37 -1.48 -4.45 -3.55
C TYR A 37 -0.15 -3.70 -3.47
N ALA A 38 0.60 -3.75 -4.56
CA ALA A 38 1.80 -2.95 -4.77
C ALA A 38 1.92 -2.62 -6.27
N LYS A 39 2.19 -1.36 -6.60
CA LYS A 39 2.42 -0.90 -7.97
C LYS A 39 3.54 0.14 -7.98
N VAL A 40 4.38 0.09 -9.02
CA VAL A 40 5.34 1.17 -9.31
C VAL A 40 4.56 2.31 -9.96
N LEU A 41 4.71 3.52 -9.41
CA LEU A 41 4.07 4.71 -9.97
C LEU A 41 5.00 5.34 -11.00
N CYS A 42 4.48 5.58 -12.21
CA CYS A 42 5.22 6.19 -13.31
C CYS A 42 4.96 7.69 -13.42
N GLY A 43 4.08 8.24 -12.57
CA GLY A 43 3.72 9.65 -12.53
C GLY A 43 2.55 10.02 -13.45
N GLN A 44 1.89 9.02 -14.03
CA GLN A 44 0.66 9.19 -14.81
C GLN A 44 -0.58 8.93 -13.97
N GLU A 45 -0.43 8.18 -12.88
CA GLU A 45 -1.53 7.83 -11.98
C GLU A 45 -1.85 9.01 -11.05
N GLU A 46 -3.13 9.35 -10.98
CA GLU A 46 -3.64 10.46 -10.17
C GLU A 46 -4.22 9.94 -8.85
N ASP A 47 -4.88 8.78 -8.88
CA ASP A 47 -5.67 8.28 -7.78
C ASP A 47 -5.39 6.83 -7.43
N LEU A 48 -5.55 6.52 -6.15
CA LEU A 48 -5.64 5.16 -5.63
C LEU A 48 -7.10 4.85 -5.32
N MET A 49 -7.65 3.83 -5.98
CA MET A 49 -8.92 3.22 -5.62
C MET A 49 -8.65 2.02 -4.71
N VAL A 50 -9.33 1.96 -3.57
CA VAL A 50 -9.24 0.84 -2.60
C VAL A 50 -10.63 0.26 -2.40
N ILE A 51 -10.74 -1.07 -2.51
CA ILE A 51 -12.01 -1.80 -2.48
C ILE A 51 -11.98 -2.82 -1.34
N SER A 52 -12.97 -2.75 -0.46
CA SER A 52 -13.16 -3.72 0.63
C SER A 52 -14.03 -4.91 0.22
N ARG A 53 -13.94 -5.99 0.99
CA ARG A 53 -14.74 -7.20 0.80
C ARG A 53 -16.23 -6.94 0.94
N LYS A 54 -16.63 -6.02 1.84
CA LYS A 54 -18.03 -5.64 2.04
C LYS A 54 -18.52 -4.56 1.07
N GLY A 55 -17.71 -4.16 0.09
CA GLY A 55 -18.11 -3.24 -0.98
C GLY A 55 -17.87 -1.75 -0.68
N GLN A 56 -17.14 -1.41 0.39
CA GLN A 56 -16.71 -0.03 0.60
C GLN A 56 -15.62 0.32 -0.43
N VAL A 57 -15.77 1.46 -1.11
CA VAL A 57 -14.81 1.96 -2.09
C VAL A 57 -14.34 3.34 -1.67
N ILE A 58 -13.02 3.54 -1.60
CA ILE A 58 -12.41 4.85 -1.36
C ILE A 58 -11.52 5.20 -2.54
N ARG A 59 -11.64 6.44 -3.01
CA ARG A 59 -10.72 7.09 -3.95
C ARG A 59 -9.86 8.08 -3.18
N THR A 60 -8.55 7.96 -3.28
CA THR A 60 -7.58 8.82 -2.60
C THR A 60 -6.57 9.36 -3.60
N PRO A 61 -6.39 10.70 -3.72
CA PRO A 61 -5.34 11.27 -4.56
C PRO A 61 -3.98 10.73 -4.14
N ILE A 62 -3.21 10.23 -5.09
CA ILE A 62 -1.91 9.59 -4.82
C ILE A 62 -0.98 10.53 -4.06
N ASP A 63 -1.03 11.82 -4.37
CA ASP A 63 -0.17 12.81 -3.72
C ASP A 63 -0.49 13.09 -2.26
N SER A 64 -1.71 12.81 -1.82
CA SER A 64 -2.08 12.87 -0.40
C SER A 64 -1.53 11.69 0.42
N ILE A 65 -1.13 10.59 -0.24
CA ILE A 65 -0.62 9.40 0.44
C ILE A 65 0.79 9.68 0.96
N ALA A 66 1.01 9.41 2.25
CA ALA A 66 2.27 9.66 2.93
C ALA A 66 3.46 9.00 2.21
N LYS A 67 4.49 9.79 1.92
CA LYS A 67 5.76 9.36 1.32
C LYS A 67 6.78 9.13 2.44
N ILE A 68 6.99 7.86 2.80
CA ILE A 68 7.82 7.47 3.95
C ILE A 68 8.64 6.21 3.62
N SER A 69 9.61 5.87 4.48
CA SER A 69 10.58 4.81 4.18
C SER A 69 9.99 3.40 4.11
N ARG A 70 10.72 2.48 3.46
CA ARG A 70 10.30 1.08 3.25
C ARG A 70 10.02 0.31 4.54
N GLY A 71 10.78 0.54 5.61
CA GLY A 71 10.66 -0.22 6.85
C GLY A 71 9.42 0.09 7.70
N THR A 72 8.59 1.06 7.30
CA THR A 72 7.47 1.56 8.12
C THR A 72 6.16 0.79 7.93
N GLN A 73 5.22 0.98 8.85
CA GLN A 73 3.86 0.44 8.77
C GLN A 73 2.97 1.14 7.72
N GLY A 74 3.25 2.41 7.40
CA GLY A 74 2.33 3.23 6.61
C GLY A 74 1.39 4.07 7.45
N VAL A 75 0.49 4.77 6.77
CA VAL A 75 -0.60 5.55 7.36
C VAL A 75 -1.94 4.91 6.99
N ARG A 76 -3.00 5.29 7.69
CA ARG A 76 -4.35 4.83 7.37
C ARG A 76 -4.84 5.54 6.11
N ILE A 77 -5.19 4.76 5.09
CA ILE A 77 -5.81 5.23 3.83
C ILE A 77 -7.33 5.07 3.92
N MET A 78 -7.78 3.97 4.52
CA MET A 78 -9.18 3.60 4.62
C MET A 78 -9.47 3.16 6.04
N ARG A 79 -10.57 3.68 6.63
CA ARG A 79 -11.08 3.17 7.90
C ARG A 79 -11.91 1.94 7.61
N MET A 80 -11.49 0.79 8.14
CA MET A 80 -12.21 -0.46 7.97
C MET A 80 -13.34 -0.59 8.98
N ASP A 81 -14.46 -1.13 8.53
CA ASP A 81 -15.52 -1.63 9.41
C ASP A 81 -15.10 -2.94 10.06
N GLU A 82 -15.75 -3.30 11.17
CA GLU A 82 -15.44 -4.51 11.91
C GLU A 82 -15.64 -5.77 11.04
N GLY A 83 -14.62 -6.64 11.02
CA GLY A 83 -14.58 -7.84 10.19
C GLY A 83 -14.46 -7.59 8.69
N ASP A 84 -14.24 -6.35 8.24
CA ASP A 84 -13.98 -6.04 6.83
C ASP A 84 -12.47 -6.00 6.52
N LYS A 85 -12.13 -6.22 5.26
CA LYS A 85 -10.75 -6.25 4.75
C LYS A 85 -10.69 -5.66 3.36
N VAL A 86 -9.61 -4.96 3.05
CA VAL A 86 -9.27 -4.58 1.67
C VAL A 86 -8.97 -5.86 0.88
N VAL A 87 -9.61 -6.02 -0.27
CA VAL A 87 -9.43 -7.18 -1.16
C VAL A 87 -8.79 -6.79 -2.49
N SER A 88 -8.90 -5.53 -2.89
CA SER A 88 -8.32 -5.04 -4.13
C SER A 88 -7.97 -3.56 -4.03
N ALA A 89 -7.00 -3.14 -4.82
CA ALA A 89 -6.71 -1.74 -5.07
C ALA A 89 -6.18 -1.57 -6.50
N ALA A 90 -6.34 -0.36 -7.04
CA ALA A 90 -5.83 0.01 -8.35
C ALA A 90 -5.42 1.48 -8.34
N CYS A 91 -4.23 1.78 -8.88
CA CYS A 91 -3.88 3.16 -9.22
C CYS A 91 -4.40 3.47 -10.63
N VAL A 92 -5.21 4.52 -10.72
CA VAL A 92 -5.84 5.03 -11.95
C VAL A 92 -5.14 6.31 -12.36
#